data_AF-A0A9D9SXJ8-F1
#
_entry.id   AF-A0A9D9SXJ8-F1
#
_cell.length_a   1.000
_cell.length_b   1.000
_cell.length_c   1.000
_cell.angle_alpha   90.00
_cell.angle_beta   90.00
_cell.angle_gamma   90.00
#
_symmetry.space_group_name_H-M   'P 1'
#
loop_
_entity.id
_entity.type
_entity.pdbx_description
1 polymer ?
#
loop_
_entity_poly.entity_id
_entity_poly.type
_entity_poly.pdbx_seq_one_letter_code
_entity_poly.pdbx_strand_id
1 'polypeptide(L)'
;MNSQFSLRAVVAAGLFAASLNSFAAPPAAAELEACMARAEHGLAIDNGDLELLGAGTFRLSNERRMITLDARIGANPSAMRPRIYCTVESNGVVSALQTMPRLPLQPTPQQVVTK
;
A
#
# COMPACT_ATOMS: atom_id res chain seq x y z
N MET A 1 3.50 -58.20 26.07
CA MET A 1 3.33 -56.90 26.76
C MET A 1 3.36 -55.83 25.70
N ASN A 2 2.20 -55.20 25.47
CA ASN A 2 1.96 -54.19 24.45
C ASN A 2 2.43 -52.83 24.96
N SER A 3 3.24 -52.11 24.18
CA SER A 3 3.44 -50.66 24.38
C SER A 3 2.87 -49.92 23.19
N GLN A 4 1.86 -49.12 23.52
CA GLN A 4 0.92 -48.45 22.65
C GLN A 4 1.56 -47.27 21.92
N PHE A 5 1.15 -47.10 20.67
CA PHE A 5 1.27 -45.88 19.89
C PHE A 5 0.66 -44.70 20.64
N SER A 6 1.41 -43.60 20.81
CA SER A 6 0.82 -42.31 21.20
C SER A 6 1.01 -41.31 20.07
N LEU A 7 -0.01 -41.30 19.22
CA LEU A 7 -0.24 -40.34 18.14
C LEU A 7 -0.64 -39.00 18.78
N ARG A 8 0.28 -38.04 18.91
CA ARG A 8 -0.11 -36.65 19.20
C ARG A 8 -0.44 -35.93 17.89
N ALA A 9 -1.64 -36.23 17.39
CA ALA A 9 -2.35 -35.34 16.49
C ALA A 9 -2.69 -34.05 17.25
N VAL A 10 -1.92 -32.98 17.01
CA VAL A 10 -2.32 -31.65 17.45
C VAL A 10 -3.38 -31.17 16.47
N VAL A 11 -4.62 -31.20 16.96
CA VAL A 11 -5.78 -30.58 16.35
C VAL A 11 -5.66 -29.05 16.52
N ALA A 12 -5.64 -28.34 15.41
CA ALA A 12 -6.24 -27.01 15.26
C ALA A 12 -6.55 -26.86 13.76
N ALA A 13 -7.70 -27.30 13.25
CA ALA A 13 -8.99 -26.63 13.41
C ALA A 13 -8.89 -25.10 13.26
N GLY A 14 -8.25 -24.64 12.18
CA GLY A 14 -8.50 -23.32 11.58
C GLY A 14 -9.54 -23.46 10.46
N LEU A 15 -10.74 -23.91 10.81
CA LEU A 15 -11.89 -23.89 9.92
C LEU A 15 -12.31 -22.42 9.72
N PHE A 16 -12.43 -22.04 8.44
CA PHE A 16 -13.49 -21.18 7.94
C PHE A 16 -13.48 -19.72 8.40
N ALA A 17 -12.82 -18.88 7.59
CA ALA A 17 -13.29 -17.54 7.32
C ALA A 17 -13.36 -17.32 5.80
N ALA A 18 -14.17 -18.16 5.12
CA ALA A 18 -14.79 -17.76 3.86
C ALA A 18 -15.93 -16.78 4.18
N SER A 19 -15.57 -15.63 4.73
CA SER A 19 -16.47 -14.50 4.91
C SER A 19 -16.36 -13.67 3.65
N LEU A 20 -17.36 -13.76 2.78
CA LEU A 20 -17.57 -12.89 1.63
C LEU A 20 -17.80 -11.46 2.10
N ASN A 21 -16.74 -10.82 2.56
CA ASN A 21 -16.66 -9.40 2.81
C ASN A 21 -15.75 -8.86 1.73
N SER A 22 -16.34 -8.30 0.67
CA SER A 22 -15.67 -7.51 -0.38
C SER A 22 -15.07 -6.20 0.16
N PHE A 23 -14.64 -6.20 1.43
CA PHE A 23 -13.74 -5.20 1.95
C PHE A 23 -12.41 -5.44 1.27
N ALA A 24 -11.96 -4.46 0.49
CA ALA A 24 -10.62 -4.42 -0.06
C ALA A 24 -9.63 -4.92 1.00
N ALA A 25 -9.08 -6.13 0.79
CA ALA A 25 -8.11 -6.67 1.72
C ALA A 25 -6.95 -5.66 1.82
N PRO A 26 -6.49 -5.33 3.03
CA PRO A 26 -5.30 -4.50 3.16
C PRO A 26 -4.17 -5.16 2.36
N PRO A 27 -3.31 -4.37 1.68
CA PRO A 27 -2.22 -4.92 0.89
C PRO A 27 -1.36 -5.81 1.79
N ALA A 28 -0.83 -6.90 1.24
CA ALA A 28 0.10 -7.74 2.00
C ALA A 28 1.32 -6.88 2.38
N ALA A 29 1.82 -7.01 3.62
CA ALA A 29 2.89 -6.15 4.13
C ALA A 29 4.12 -6.13 3.21
N ALA A 30 4.51 -7.29 2.65
CA ALA A 30 5.62 -7.40 1.70
C ALA A 30 5.38 -6.62 0.39
N GLU A 31 4.14 -6.56 -0.11
CA GLU A 31 3.81 -5.81 -1.33
C GLU A 31 3.76 -4.32 -1.08
N LEU A 32 3.30 -3.93 0.12
CA LEU A 32 3.30 -2.56 0.58
C LEU A 32 4.74 -2.04 0.69
N GLU A 33 5.64 -2.81 1.33
CA GLU A 33 7.07 -2.51 1.42
C GLU A 33 7.72 -2.41 0.03
N ALA A 34 7.47 -3.39 -0.85
CA ALA A 34 8.00 -3.37 -2.21
C ALA A 34 7.48 -2.16 -3.02
N CYS A 35 6.21 -1.79 -2.85
CA CYS A 35 5.60 -0.64 -3.49
C CYS A 35 6.18 0.68 -2.95
N MET A 36 6.38 0.80 -1.63
CA MET A 36 7.01 1.97 -1.01
C MET A 36 8.46 2.13 -1.44
N ALA A 37 9.28 1.08 -1.35
CA ALA A 37 10.69 1.13 -1.77
C ALA A 37 10.82 1.54 -3.25
N ARG A 38 9.90 1.06 -4.11
CA ARG A 38 9.87 1.45 -5.51
C ARG A 38 9.38 2.88 -5.70
N ALA A 39 8.47 3.36 -4.86
CA ALA A 39 7.99 4.74 -4.87
C ALA A 39 9.06 5.74 -4.46
N GLU A 40 9.83 5.45 -3.40
CA GLU A 40 10.98 6.26 -2.96
C GLU A 40 12.00 6.40 -4.08
N HIS A 41 12.36 5.28 -4.72
CA HIS A 41 13.27 5.29 -5.87
C HIS A 41 12.67 6.02 -7.08
N GLY A 42 11.37 5.85 -7.36
CA GLY A 42 10.70 6.46 -8.51
C GLY A 42 10.49 7.97 -8.39
N LEU A 43 10.33 8.47 -7.16
CA LEU A 43 10.13 9.89 -6.86
C LEU A 43 11.44 10.61 -6.51
N ALA A 44 12.57 9.91 -6.46
CA ALA A 44 13.88 10.44 -6.07
C ALA A 44 13.84 11.18 -4.73
N ILE A 45 13.17 10.57 -3.74
CA ILE A 45 13.02 11.12 -2.38
C ILE A 45 14.06 10.46 -1.48
N ASP A 46 14.67 11.23 -0.58
CA ASP A 46 15.58 10.71 0.42
C ASP A 46 14.83 9.82 1.44
N ASN A 47 15.49 8.74 1.87
CA ASN A 47 14.93 7.81 2.85
C ASN A 47 14.51 8.55 4.13
N GLY A 48 13.21 8.53 4.45
CA GLY A 48 12.64 9.16 5.64
C GLY A 48 11.76 10.38 5.38
N ASP A 49 11.77 10.94 4.17
CA ASP A 49 10.88 12.06 3.82
C ASP A 49 9.49 11.61 3.33
N LEU A 50 9.32 10.32 3.03
CA LEU A 50 8.07 9.70 2.63
C LEU A 50 7.37 9.06 3.83
N GLU A 51 6.18 9.55 4.16
CA GLU A 51 5.33 8.98 5.21
C GLU A 51 4.03 8.44 4.61
N LEU A 52 3.72 7.18 4.94
CA LEU A 52 2.48 6.55 4.52
C LEU A 52 1.31 7.02 5.41
N LEU A 53 0.34 7.71 4.80
CA LEU A 53 -0.88 8.16 5.48
C LEU A 53 -2.02 7.13 5.36
N GLY A 54 -1.99 6.31 4.31
CA GLY A 54 -3.01 5.30 4.07
C GLY A 54 -2.68 4.44 2.86
N ALA A 55 -3.18 3.21 2.88
CA ALA A 55 -3.06 2.27 1.79
C ALA A 55 -4.40 1.62 1.47
N GLY A 56 -4.62 1.32 0.20
CA GLY A 56 -5.79 0.60 -0.30
C GLY A 56 -5.40 -0.36 -1.40
N THR A 57 -6.22 -1.39 -1.61
CA THR A 57 -6.00 -2.39 -2.66
C THR A 57 -7.23 -2.50 -3.52
N PHE A 58 -7.05 -2.48 -4.83
CA PHE A 58 -8.10 -2.68 -5.82
C PHE A 58 -7.71 -3.85 -6.72
N ARG A 59 -8.65 -4.73 -7.02
CA ARG A 59 -8.41 -5.81 -7.97
C ARG A 59 -8.59 -5.27 -9.39
N LEU A 60 -7.56 -5.34 -10.22
CA LEU A 60 -7.65 -4.97 -11.65
C LEU A 60 -8.11 -6.16 -12.49
N SER A 61 -7.60 -7.35 -12.17
CA SER A 61 -7.95 -8.60 -12.82
C SER A 61 -7.71 -9.78 -11.88
N ASN A 62 -7.90 -11.01 -12.36
CA ASN A 62 -7.58 -12.19 -11.55
C ASN A 62 -6.11 -12.30 -11.18
N GLU A 63 -5.24 -11.76 -12.03
CA GLU A 63 -3.78 -11.87 -11.92
C GLU A 63 -3.11 -10.56 -11.51
N ARG A 64 -3.87 -9.46 -11.42
CA ARG A 64 -3.32 -8.13 -11.13
C ARG A 64 -4.17 -7.39 -10.12
N ARG A 65 -3.49 -6.76 -9.18
CA ARG A 65 -4.08 -5.81 -8.22
C ARG A 65 -3.32 -4.49 -8.27
N MET A 66 -4.00 -3.43 -7.90
CA MET A 66 -3.44 -2.09 -7.75
C MET A 66 -3.45 -1.73 -6.28
N ILE A 67 -2.29 -1.39 -5.73
CA ILE A 67 -2.15 -0.82 -4.40
C ILE A 67 -2.09 0.69 -4.56
N THR A 68 -2.97 1.41 -3.88
CA THR A 68 -2.94 2.86 -3.78
C THR A 68 -2.31 3.26 -2.47
N LEU A 69 -1.28 4.11 -2.51
CA LEU A 69 -0.67 4.71 -1.34
C LEU A 69 -0.99 6.20 -1.33
N ASP A 70 -1.60 6.66 -0.24
CA ASP A 70 -1.63 8.08 0.10
C ASP A 70 -0.40 8.36 0.95
N ALA A 71 0.54 9.14 0.41
CA ALA A 71 1.76 9.48 1.11
C ALA A 71 1.88 10.99 1.37
N ARG A 72 2.74 11.36 2.31
CA ARG A 72 3.19 12.72 2.56
C ARG A 72 4.70 12.79 2.29
N ILE A 73 5.12 13.79 1.53
CA ILE A 73 6.54 14.09 1.29
C ILE A 73 6.88 15.39 2.01
N GLY A 74 7.77 15.31 3.00
CA GLY A 74 8.23 16.42 3.83
C GLY A 74 7.33 16.71 5.04
N ALA A 75 7.89 17.43 6.02
CA ALA A 75 7.26 17.68 7.32
C ALA A 75 6.54 19.04 7.46
N ASN A 76 6.65 19.91 6.46
CA ASN A 76 6.19 21.31 6.52
C ASN A 76 4.76 21.49 5.97
N PRO A 77 4.09 22.64 6.20
CA PRO A 77 2.77 22.93 5.59
C PRO A 77 2.78 22.94 4.05
N SER A 78 3.96 23.02 3.42
CA SER A 78 4.16 22.85 1.98
C SER A 78 4.40 21.39 1.56
N ALA A 79 4.17 20.42 2.45
CA ALA A 79 4.37 19.01 2.18
C ALA A 79 3.49 18.55 1.01
N MET A 80 4.10 17.81 0.09
CA MET A 80 3.39 17.24 -1.04
C MET A 80 2.62 16.01 -0.58
N ARG A 81 1.39 15.82 -1.07
CA ARG A 81 0.58 14.65 -0.74
C ARG A 81 0.29 13.81 -1.98
N PRO A 82 1.31 13.25 -2.64
CA PRO A 82 1.08 12.47 -3.84
C PRO A 82 0.21 11.25 -3.52
N ARG A 83 -0.58 10.86 -4.52
CA ARG A 83 -1.18 9.52 -4.52
C ARG A 83 -0.35 8.65 -5.45
N ILE A 84 0.17 7.57 -4.89
CA ILE A 84 1.02 6.61 -5.59
C ILE A 84 0.16 5.38 -5.90
N TYR A 85 0.33 4.82 -7.08
CA TYR A 85 -0.39 3.65 -7.57
C TYR A 85 0.65 2.63 -8.00
N CYS A 86 0.66 1.47 -7.34
CA CYS A 86 1.51 0.34 -7.70
C CYS A 86 0.65 -0.77 -8.29
N THR A 87 0.98 -1.25 -9.47
CA THR A 87 0.38 -2.49 -9.98
C THR A 87 1.23 -3.67 -9.53
N VAL A 88 0.59 -4.65 -8.90
CA VAL A 88 1.21 -5.87 -8.41
C VAL A 88 0.61 -7.05 -9.15
N GLU A 89 1.48 -7.87 -9.73
CA GLU A 89 1.14 -9.11 -10.43
C GLU A 89 0.88 -10.25 -9.42
N SER A 90 0.32 -11.36 -9.89
CA SER A 90 -0.06 -12.52 -9.07
C SER A 90 1.10 -13.18 -8.33
N ASN A 91 2.33 -12.98 -8.82
CA ASN A 91 3.57 -13.43 -8.20
C ASN A 91 4.14 -12.45 -7.15
N GLY A 92 3.43 -11.35 -6.85
CA GLY A 92 3.87 -10.33 -5.89
C GLY A 92 4.85 -9.30 -6.46
N VAL A 93 5.15 -9.34 -7.75
CA VAL A 93 6.06 -8.38 -8.39
C VAL A 93 5.33 -7.08 -8.69
N VAL A 94 5.91 -5.94 -8.29
CA VAL A 94 5.44 -4.62 -8.69
C VAL A 94 5.84 -4.35 -10.15
N SER A 95 4.87 -4.35 -11.06
CA SER A 95 5.08 -4.20 -12.51
C SER A 95 5.05 -2.75 -12.97
N ALA A 96 4.28 -1.90 -12.30
CA ALA A 96 4.14 -0.48 -12.65
C ALA A 96 4.01 0.40 -11.42
N LEU A 97 4.59 1.60 -11.51
CA LEU A 97 4.47 2.66 -10.53
C LEU A 97 3.98 3.92 -11.25
N GLN A 98 2.89 4.50 -10.75
CA GLN A 98 2.37 5.78 -11.21
C GLN A 98 2.17 6.70 -10.03
N THR A 99 2.50 7.97 -10.19
CA THR A 99 2.38 8.96 -9.13
C THR A 99 1.58 10.12 -9.67
N MET A 100 0.41 10.36 -9.07
CA MET A 100 -0.33 11.58 -9.35
C MET A 100 0.03 12.61 -8.28
N PRO A 101 0.65 13.74 -8.65
CA PRO A 101 0.76 14.84 -7.71
C PRO A 101 -0.65 15.30 -7.37
N ARG A 102 -1.05 15.24 -6.08
CA ARG A 102 -2.21 16.00 -5.67
C ARG A 102 -1.80 17.47 -5.75
N LEU A 103 -2.53 18.22 -6.58
CA LEU A 103 -2.47 19.68 -6.60
C LEU A 103 -2.52 20.21 -5.16
N PRO A 104 -1.74 21.26 -4.83
CA PRO A 104 -1.82 21.88 -3.51
C PRO A 104 -3.28 22.22 -3.20
N LEU A 105 -3.73 21.84 -1.99
CA LEU A 105 -5.11 22.06 -1.51
C LEU A 105 -5.47 23.55 -1.39
N GLN A 106 -4.50 24.45 -1.53
CA GLN A 106 -4.72 25.89 -1.53
C GLN A 106 -4.44 26.46 -2.91
N PRO A 107 -5.38 27.23 -3.51
CA PRO A 107 -4.96 28.24 -4.45
C PRO A 107 -3.97 29.12 -3.70
N THR A 108 -2.76 29.31 -4.26
CA THR A 108 -1.86 30.38 -3.83
C THR A 108 -2.75 31.63 -3.70
N PRO A 109 -2.85 32.28 -2.52
CA PRO A 109 -3.55 33.55 -2.46
C PRO A 109 -2.85 34.42 -3.51
N GLN A 110 -3.55 34.71 -4.61
CA GLN A 110 -3.06 35.69 -5.55
C GLN A 110 -2.89 36.94 -4.70
N GLN A 111 -1.62 37.33 -4.50
CA GLN A 111 -1.31 38.62 -3.94
C GLN A 111 -2.03 39.60 -4.86
N VAL A 112 -3.16 40.12 -4.39
CA VAL A 112 -3.85 41.21 -5.06
C VAL A 112 -2.84 42.35 -5.02
N VAL A 113 -2.11 42.52 -6.10
CA VAL A 113 -1.32 43.72 -6.33
C VAL A 113 -2.35 44.79 -6.62
N THR A 114 -2.83 45.45 -5.57
CA THR A 114 -3.50 46.74 -5.68
C THR A 114 -2.48 47.70 -6.29
N LYS A 115 -2.65 47.99 -7.58
CA LYS A 115 -2.02 49.12 -8.23
C LYS A 115 -2.97 50.31 -8.15
#